data_AF-A0A7V1NS35-F1
#
_entry.id   AF-A0A7V1NS35-F1
#
_cell.length_a   1.000
_cell.length_b   1.000
_cell.length_c   1.000
_cell.angle_alpha   90.00
_cell.angle_beta   90.00
_cell.angle_gamma   90.00
#
_symmetry.space_group_name_H-M   'P 1'
#
loop_
_entity.id
_entity.type
_entity.pdbx_description
1 polymer ?
#
loop_
_entity_poly.entity_id
_entity_poly.type
_entity_poly.pdbx_seq_one_letter_code
_entity_poly.pdbx_strand_id
1 'polypeptide(L)'
;MLIRGETIAEVGTTAELSTRHLGEERWDADGQLVMPAAICAHTHFYGAFARGMAVPGEPAANFPQILERLWWRLDKALTLEDVRYSALVCLADA
;
A
#
# COMPACT_ATOMS: atom_id res chain seq x y z
N MET A 1 10.99 -7.60 19.71
CA MET A 1 10.68 -8.66 18.73
C MET A 1 11.97 -8.99 18.00
N LEU A 2 12.25 -10.28 17.78
CA LEU A 2 13.40 -10.75 17.01
C LEU A 2 12.93 -11.23 15.63
N ILE A 3 13.61 -10.78 14.57
CA ILE A 3 13.32 -11.18 13.19
C ILE A 3 14.51 -11.99 12.65
N ARG A 4 14.19 -13.04 11.89
CA ARG A 4 15.17 -13.85 11.14
C ARG A 4 14.63 -14.07 9.74
N GLY A 5 15.31 -13.49 8.75
CA GLY A 5 14.81 -13.45 7.38
C GLY A 5 13.39 -12.86 7.34
N GLU A 6 12.42 -13.64 6.88
CA GLU A 6 11.02 -13.23 6.69
C GLU A 6 10.11 -13.61 7.87
N THR A 7 10.68 -14.12 8.97
CA THR A 7 9.90 -14.67 10.09
C THR A 7 10.12 -13.91 11.40
N ILE A 8 9.05 -13.77 12.17
CA ILE A 8 9.12 -13.38 13.58
C ILE A 8 9.60 -14.60 14.35
N ALA A 9 10.89 -14.61 14.71
CA ALA A 9 11.50 -15.71 15.42
C ALA A 9 11.12 -15.71 16.91
N GLU A 10 10.94 -14.52 17.50
CA GLU A 10 10.60 -14.40 18.91
C GLU A 10 9.92 -13.06 19.28
N VAL A 11 9.00 -13.12 20.25
CA VAL A 11 8.34 -11.97 20.86
C VAL A 11 8.54 -12.01 22.38
N GLY A 12 8.87 -10.86 22.97
CA GLY A 12 9.16 -10.74 24.41
C GLY A 12 9.51 -9.30 24.77
N THR A 13 9.80 -9.04 26.04
CA THR A 13 10.20 -7.70 26.48
C THR A 13 11.59 -7.33 25.96
N THR A 14 11.87 -6.03 25.84
CA THR A 14 13.20 -5.55 25.41
C THR A 14 14.31 -6.08 26.33
N ALA A 15 14.08 -6.13 27.64
CA ALA A 15 15.08 -6.62 28.61
C ALA A 15 15.41 -8.10 28.39
N GLU A 16 14.40 -8.96 28.23
CA GLU A 16 14.59 -10.40 28.02
C GLU A 16 15.27 -10.71 26.69
N LEU A 17 14.86 -10.03 25.62
CA LEU A 17 15.42 -10.28 24.28
C LEU A 17 16.85 -9.75 24.17
N SER A 18 17.14 -8.56 24.71
CA SER A 18 18.50 -7.98 24.65
C SER A 18 19.51 -8.80 25.44
N THR A 19 19.08 -9.49 26.50
CA THR A 19 19.97 -10.34 27.31
C THR A 19 20.28 -11.67 26.61
N ARG A 20 19.29 -12.27 25.94
CA ARG A 20 19.44 -13.58 25.29
C ARG A 20 20.08 -13.52 23.91
N HIS A 21 19.93 -12.40 23.21
CA HIS A 21 20.40 -12.21 21.83
C HIS A 21 21.41 -11.07 21.77
N LEU A 22 22.56 -11.27 22.42
CA LEU A 22 23.64 -10.29 22.46
C LEU A 22 24.27 -10.12 21.07
N GLY A 23 24.51 -8.87 20.67
CA GLY A 23 25.17 -8.53 19.41
C GLY A 23 24.25 -8.49 18.20
N GLU A 24 22.95 -8.75 18.36
CA GLU A 24 21.96 -8.49 17.31
C GLU A 24 21.82 -6.98 17.05
N GLU A 25 21.59 -6.63 15.80
CA GLU A 25 21.24 -5.26 15.44
C GLU A 25 19.90 -4.88 16.09
N ARG A 26 19.89 -3.75 16.78
CA ARG A 26 18.71 -3.23 17.44
C ARG A 26 18.19 -2.00 16.70
N TRP A 27 16.93 -2.07 16.29
CA TRP A 27 16.17 -0.92 15.82
C TRP A 27 15.27 -0.43 16.96
N ASP A 28 15.44 0.83 17.37
CA ASP A 28 14.54 1.47 18.32
C ASP A 28 13.35 2.07 17.57
N ALA A 29 12.15 1.87 18.11
CA ALA A 29 10.93 2.42 17.53
C ALA A 29 10.64 3.85 18.02
N ASP A 30 11.55 4.46 18.80
CA ASP A 30 11.43 5.84 19.29
C ASP A 30 10.08 6.15 19.97
N GLY A 31 9.59 5.19 20.76
CA GLY A 31 8.31 5.28 21.47
C GLY A 31 7.07 5.05 20.60
N GLN A 32 7.24 4.68 19.32
CA GLN A 32 6.16 4.29 18.42
C GLN A 32 5.71 2.85 18.67
N LEU A 33 4.50 2.53 18.19
CA LEU A 33 3.96 1.17 18.23
C LEU A 33 4.36 0.39 16.98
N VAL A 34 4.92 -0.79 17.19
CA VAL A 34 5.11 -1.78 16.12
C VAL A 34 3.81 -2.57 15.96
N MET A 35 3.25 -2.53 14.76
CA MET A 35 2.01 -3.23 14.41
C MET A 35 2.21 -4.06 13.14
N PRO A 36 1.40 -5.10 12.89
CA PRO A 36 1.35 -5.74 11.58
C PRO A 36 1.04 -4.71 10.49
N ALA A 37 1.67 -4.84 9.33
CA ALA A 37 1.35 -4.02 8.17
C ALA A 37 -0.12 -4.22 7.78
N ALA A 38 -0.76 -3.15 7.32
CA ALA A 38 -2.13 -3.23 6.80
C ALA A 38 -2.14 -4.05 5.50
N ILE A 39 -3.10 -4.97 5.38
CA ILE A 39 -3.29 -5.75 4.15
C ILE A 39 -4.40 -5.11 3.34
N CYS A 40 -4.05 -4.55 2.18
CA CYS A 40 -5.03 -4.09 1.20
C CYS A 40 -5.65 -5.29 0.48
N ALA A 41 -6.85 -5.71 0.91
CA ALA A 41 -7.52 -6.87 0.33
C ALA A 41 -8.05 -6.62 -1.10
N HIS A 42 -8.23 -5.36 -1.49
CA HIS A 42 -8.75 -5.00 -2.82
C HIS A 42 -8.39 -3.57 -3.19
N THR A 43 -7.79 -3.38 -4.36
CA THR A 43 -7.53 -2.07 -4.97
C THR A 43 -7.24 -2.22 -6.46
N HIS A 44 -7.34 -1.12 -7.21
CA HIS A 44 -7.03 -1.04 -8.63
C HIS A 44 -5.90 -0.04 -8.86
N PHE A 45 -4.66 -0.54 -8.97
CA PHE A 45 -3.48 0.32 -9.08
C PHE A 45 -3.45 1.21 -10.31
N TYR A 46 -4.05 0.82 -11.44
CA TYR A 46 -4.09 1.64 -12.66
C TYR A 46 -4.93 2.93 -12.50
N GLY A 47 -5.74 3.02 -11.44
CA GLY A 47 -6.65 4.14 -11.21
C GLY A 47 -6.03 5.34 -10.49
N ALA A 48 -4.72 5.35 -10.20
CA ALA A 48 -4.11 6.38 -9.36
C ALA A 48 -4.28 7.79 -9.95
N PHE A 49 -4.26 7.92 -11.27
CA PHE A 49 -4.43 9.19 -11.99
C PHE A 49 -5.89 9.65 -12.10
N ALA A 50 -6.86 8.82 -11.72
CA ALA A 50 -8.28 9.23 -11.64
C ALA A 50 -8.60 10.01 -10.36
N ARG A 51 -7.71 9.98 -9.35
CA ARG A 51 -7.93 10.66 -8.06
C ARG A 51 -8.11 12.16 -8.27
N GLY A 52 -9.29 12.67 -7.89
CA GLY A 52 -9.64 14.08 -8.04
C GLY A 52 -9.95 14.54 -9.46
N MET A 53 -10.03 13.62 -10.44
CA MET A 53 -10.32 13.95 -11.83
C MET A 53 -11.76 14.46 -11.99
N ALA A 54 -11.92 15.65 -12.55
CA ALA A 54 -13.23 16.17 -12.95
C ALA A 54 -13.63 15.58 -14.31
N VAL A 55 -14.48 14.56 -14.29
CA VAL A 55 -15.02 13.95 -15.53
C VAL A 55 -16.10 14.87 -16.11
N PRO A 56 -15.93 15.40 -17.34
CA PRO A 56 -16.90 16.33 -17.93
C PRO A 56 -18.21 15.61 -18.29
N GLY A 57 -19.31 16.35 -18.23
CA GLY A 57 -20.65 15.87 -18.58
C GLY A 57 -21.54 15.63 -17.36
N GLU A 58 -22.63 14.90 -17.58
CA GLU A 58 -23.55 14.54 -16.51
C GLU A 58 -22.89 13.56 -15.52
N PRO A 59 -23.03 13.76 -14.20
CA PRO A 59 -22.56 12.81 -13.20
C PRO A 59 -23.16 11.41 -13.41
N ALA A 60 -22.34 10.36 -13.23
CA ALA A 60 -22.82 8.99 -13.30
C ALA A 60 -23.79 8.69 -12.13
N ALA A 61 -24.96 8.15 -12.43
CA ALA A 61 -25.99 7.82 -11.44
C ALA A 61 -25.86 6.39 -10.86
N ASN A 62 -25.04 5.54 -11.47
CA ASN A 62 -24.86 4.15 -11.06
C ASN A 62 -23.50 3.59 -11.53
N PHE A 63 -23.15 2.39 -11.05
CA PHE A 63 -21.84 1.78 -11.31
C PHE A 63 -21.56 1.51 -12.80
N PRO A 64 -22.48 0.95 -13.62
CA PRO A 64 -22.26 0.83 -15.07
C PRO A 64 -21.93 2.15 -15.74
N GLN A 65 -22.61 3.25 -15.37
CA GLN A 65 -22.28 4.57 -15.90
C GLN A 65 -20.90 5.05 -15.45
N ILE A 66 -20.44 4.71 -14.24
CA ILE A 66 -19.06 5.03 -13.81
C ILE A 66 -18.06 4.27 -14.70
N LEU A 67 -18.31 3.00 -14.99
CA LEU A 67 -17.47 2.21 -15.88
C LEU A 67 -17.41 2.83 -17.29
N GLU A 68 -18.58 3.16 -17.87
CA GLU A 68 -18.71 3.74 -19.20
C GLU A 68 -18.09 5.13 -19.34
N ARG A 69 -18.32 6.00 -18.34
CA ARG A 69 -17.99 7.43 -18.42
C ARG A 69 -16.56 7.72 -17.94
N LEU A 70 -16.01 6.91 -17.03
CA LEU A 70 -14.66 7.08 -16.49
C LEU A 70 -13.76 5.87 -16.83
N TRP A 71 -14.01 4.71 -16.24
CA TRP A 71 -12.99 3.67 -16.16
C TRP A 71 -12.60 3.07 -17.52
N TRP A 72 -13.56 2.75 -18.39
CA TRP A 72 -13.25 2.21 -19.71
C TRP A 72 -12.52 3.19 -20.62
N ARG A 73 -12.75 4.49 -20.42
CA ARG A 73 -12.08 5.54 -21.20
C ARG A 73 -10.66 5.73 -20.71
N LEU A 74 -10.47 5.78 -19.39
CA LEU A 74 -9.15 5.87 -18.77
C LEU A 74 -8.30 4.66 -19.13
N ASP A 75 -8.83 3.45 -18.92
CA ASP A 75 -8.12 2.19 -19.19
C ASP A 75 -7.58 2.12 -20.63
N LYS A 76 -8.37 2.57 -21.61
CA LYS A 76 -7.96 2.64 -23.02
C LYS A 76 -6.93 3.74 -23.32
N ALA A 77 -6.86 4.77 -22.49
CA ALA A 77 -5.95 5.91 -22.69
C ALA A 77 -4.58 5.71 -22.03
N LEU A 78 -4.49 4.82 -21.03
CA LEU A 78 -3.25 4.55 -20.31
C LEU A 78 -2.24 3.81 -21.20
N THR A 79 -1.00 4.27 -21.16
CA THR A 79 0.15 3.54 -21.69
C THR A 79 0.75 2.59 -20.63
N LEU A 80 1.66 1.72 -21.05
CA LEU A 80 2.41 0.87 -20.10
C LEU A 80 3.25 1.69 -19.11
N GLU A 81 3.75 2.85 -19.54
CA GLU A 81 4.48 3.76 -18.66
C GLU A 81 3.56 4.36 -17.60
N ASP A 82 2.36 4.78 -17.99
CA ASP A 82 1.35 5.29 -17.06
C ASP A 82 0.97 4.23 -16.02
N VAL A 83 0.71 2.99 -16.46
CA VAL A 83 0.39 1.88 -15.54
C VAL A 83 1.54 1.61 -14.57
N ARG A 84 2.80 1.63 -15.03
CA ARG A 84 3.97 1.47 -14.19
C ARG A 84 4.03 2.55 -13.10
N TYR A 85 3.89 3.82 -13.45
CA TYR A 85 3.94 4.90 -12.46
C TYR A 85 2.74 4.89 -11.53
N SER A 86 1.55 4.56 -12.04
CA SER A 86 0.35 4.39 -11.24
C SER A 86 0.54 3.32 -10.16
N ALA A 87 1.15 2.18 -10.50
CA ALA A 87 1.49 1.13 -9.54
C ALA A 87 2.56 1.56 -8.54
N LEU A 88 3.63 2.24 -8.97
CA LEU A 88 4.70 2.70 -8.07
C LEU A 88 4.18 3.71 -7.05
N VAL A 89 3.33 4.65 -7.45
CA VAL A 89 2.69 5.60 -6.53
C VAL A 89 1.82 4.88 -5.51
N CYS A 90 1.00 3.92 -5.97
CA CYS A 90 0.18 3.13 -5.05
C CYS A 90 1.01 2.29 -4.06
N LEU A 91 2.19 1.80 -4.45
CA LEU A 91 3.08 1.04 -3.58
C LEU A 91 3.93 1.92 -2.65
N ALA A 92 4.21 3.17 -3.01
CA ALA A 92 4.92 4.10 -2.15
C ALA A 92 4.05 4.63 -0.99
N ASP A 93 2.74 4.74 -1.22
CA ASP A 93 1.71 5.09 -0.22
C ASP A 93 1.20 3.85 0.56
N ALA A 94 1.65 2.63 0.22
CA ALA A 94 1.14 1.38 0.79
C ALA A 94 1.86 0.94 2.07
#